data_AF-A0A956TWW0-F1
#
_entry.id   AF-A0A956TWW0-F1
#
_cell.length_a   1.000
_cell.length_b   1.000
_cell.length_c   1.000
_cell.angle_alpha   90.00
_cell.angle_beta   90.00
_cell.angle_gamma   90.00
#
_symmetry.space_group_name_H-M   'P 1'
#
loop_
_entity.id
_entity.type
_entity.pdbx_description
1 polymer ?
#
loop_
_entity_poly.entity_id
_entity_poly.type
_entity_poly.pdbx_seq_one_letter_code
_entity_poly.pdbx_strand_id
1 'polypeptide(L)'
;MKTWLAEGRLQSHQTTPQQILDLLALADRNMANATVSELSPDWQFTIAYQAALSLATIPLYLAGYRTVSSKGGHHFVTLSALPETMNANQKDRMTVVEGGI
;
A
#
# COMPACT_ATOMS: atom_id res chain seq x y z
N MET A 1 -4.18 13.70 -2.32
CA MET A 1 -5.30 13.08 -3.06
C MET A 1 -5.76 13.91 -4.24
N LYS A 2 -6.04 15.22 -4.07
CA LYS A 2 -6.49 16.11 -5.16
C LYS A 2 -5.54 16.13 -6.37
N THR A 3 -4.23 16.24 -6.14
CA THR A 3 -3.20 16.23 -7.21
C THR A 3 -3.26 14.95 -8.03
N TRP A 4 -3.27 13.79 -7.38
CA TRP A 4 -3.29 12.50 -8.07
C TRP A 4 -4.59 12.23 -8.85
N LEU A 5 -5.71 12.76 -8.39
CA LEU A 5 -6.98 12.74 -9.12
C LEU A 5 -6.94 13.65 -10.36
N ALA A 6 -6.39 14.87 -10.22
CA ALA A 6 -6.24 15.82 -11.32
C ALA A 6 -5.30 15.29 -12.42
N GLU A 7 -4.24 14.58 -12.05
CA GLU A 7 -3.31 13.92 -12.98
C GLU A 7 -3.86 12.61 -13.58
N GLY A 8 -5.02 12.14 -13.12
CA GLY A 8 -5.62 10.87 -13.54
C GLY A 8 -4.81 9.63 -13.10
N ARG A 9 -3.98 9.76 -12.06
CA ARG A 9 -3.21 8.65 -11.48
C ARG A 9 -4.02 7.87 -10.43
N LEU A 10 -5.04 8.52 -9.87
CA LEU A 10 -6.11 7.89 -9.09
C LEU A 10 -7.45 8.03 -9.81
N GLN A 11 -8.36 7.09 -9.53
CA GLN A 11 -9.74 7.12 -9.97
C GLN A 11 -10.66 6.63 -8.85
N SER A 12 -11.93 7.03 -8.92
CA SER A 12 -12.98 6.54 -8.01
C SER A 12 -13.08 5.02 -8.07
N HIS A 13 -13.24 4.40 -6.91
CA HIS A 13 -13.37 2.96 -6.75
C HIS A 13 -14.37 2.63 -5.66
N GLN A 14 -15.38 1.85 -6.00
CA GLN A 14 -16.24 1.19 -5.00
C GLN A 14 -15.56 -0.10 -4.58
N THR A 15 -15.05 -0.14 -3.36
CA THR A 15 -14.42 -1.34 -2.79
C THR A 15 -15.48 -2.28 -2.22
N THR A 16 -15.16 -3.57 -2.20
CA THR A 16 -15.99 -4.62 -1.60
C THR A 16 -15.25 -5.28 -0.43
N PRO A 17 -15.96 -5.85 0.56
CA PRO A 17 -15.31 -6.57 1.66
C PRO A 17 -14.39 -7.70 1.17
N GLN A 18 -14.78 -8.40 0.09
CA GLN A 18 -13.97 -9.47 -0.48
C GLN A 18 -12.61 -8.96 -0.99
N GLN A 19 -12.57 -7.82 -1.66
CA GLN A 19 -11.30 -7.25 -2.14
C GLN A 19 -10.35 -6.89 -0.99
N ILE A 20 -10.88 -6.46 0.15
CA ILE A 20 -10.06 -6.19 1.34
C ILE A 20 -9.52 -7.50 1.91
N LEU A 21 -10.34 -8.55 2.00
CA LEU A 21 -9.92 -9.88 2.43
C LEU A 21 -8.85 -10.46 1.49
N ASP A 22 -8.99 -10.27 0.18
CA ASP A 22 -8.02 -10.73 -0.81
C ASP A 22 -6.66 -10.03 -0.67
N LEU A 23 -6.66 -8.71 -0.41
CA LEU A 23 -5.45 -7.94 -0.14
C LEU A 23 -4.76 -8.36 1.16
N LEU A 24 -5.53 -8.63 2.22
CA LEU A 24 -5.02 -9.15 3.49
C LEU A 24 -4.41 -10.55 3.30
N ALA A 25 -5.13 -11.45 2.63
CA ALA A 25 -4.63 -12.80 2.35
C ALA A 25 -3.37 -12.77 1.47
N LEU A 26 -3.26 -11.83 0.53
CA LEU A 26 -2.04 -11.64 -0.26
C LEU A 26 -0.88 -11.13 0.60
N ALA A 27 -1.13 -10.17 1.48
CA ALA A 27 -0.12 -9.69 2.42
C ALA A 27 0.39 -10.81 3.33
N ASP A 28 -0.50 -11.61 3.92
CA ASP A 28 -0.14 -12.72 4.81
C ASP A 28 0.70 -13.77 4.10
N ARG A 29 0.30 -14.20 2.89
CA ARG A 29 1.09 -15.15 2.09
C ARG A 29 2.47 -14.60 1.76
N ASN A 30 2.55 -13.34 1.35
CA ASN A 30 3.82 -12.74 0.99
C ASN A 30 4.72 -12.58 2.23
N MET A 31 4.19 -12.17 3.39
CA MET A 31 4.98 -12.12 4.63
C MET A 31 5.54 -13.49 4.99
N ALA A 32 4.73 -14.56 4.90
CA ALA A 32 5.20 -15.92 5.15
C ALA A 32 6.32 -16.32 4.16
N ASN A 33 6.11 -16.09 2.86
CA ASN A 33 7.08 -16.43 1.82
C ASN A 33 8.39 -15.62 1.93
N ALA A 34 8.33 -14.37 2.39
CA ALA A 34 9.51 -13.53 2.57
C ALA A 34 10.45 -14.05 3.66
N THR A 35 10.01 -14.99 4.51
CA THR A 35 10.83 -15.61 5.56
C THR A 35 11.50 -16.92 5.14
N VAL A 36 11.27 -17.38 3.90
CA VAL A 36 11.88 -18.61 3.37
C VAL A 36 13.38 -18.42 3.21
N SER A 37 14.17 -19.21 3.94
CA SER A 37 15.63 -19.10 4.03
C SER A 37 16.37 -19.43 2.73
N GLU A 38 15.73 -20.19 1.86
CA GLU A 38 16.24 -20.66 0.57
C GLU A 38 16.19 -19.56 -0.51
N LEU A 39 15.47 -18.47 -0.25
CA LEU A 39 15.41 -17.31 -1.11
C LEU A 39 16.61 -16.38 -0.83
N SER A 40 17.11 -15.72 -1.88
CA SER A 40 18.10 -14.66 -1.69
C SER A 40 17.47 -13.47 -0.95
N PRO A 41 18.28 -12.65 -0.25
CA PRO A 41 17.80 -11.43 0.40
C PRO A 41 17.02 -10.50 -0.55
N ASP A 42 17.43 -10.40 -1.81
CA ASP A 42 16.73 -9.59 -2.83
C ASP A 42 15.31 -10.10 -3.11
N TRP A 43 15.15 -11.42 -3.16
CA TRP A 43 13.84 -12.04 -3.33
C TRP A 43 12.99 -11.91 -2.07
N GLN A 44 13.57 -12.14 -0.89
CA GLN A 44 12.88 -11.92 0.38
C GLN A 44 12.37 -10.48 0.50
N PHE A 45 13.21 -9.49 0.16
CA PHE A 45 12.83 -8.08 0.14
C PHE A 45 11.72 -7.80 -0.87
N THR A 46 11.83 -8.31 -2.10
CA THR A 46 10.82 -8.12 -3.14
C THR A 46 9.45 -8.63 -2.70
N ILE A 47 9.42 -9.79 -2.05
CA ILE A 47 8.17 -10.40 -1.56
C ILE A 47 7.62 -9.61 -0.36
N ALA A 48 8.48 -9.24 0.60
CA ALA A 48 8.07 -8.42 1.75
C ALA A 48 7.50 -7.07 1.30
N TYR A 49 8.12 -6.44 0.30
CA TYR A 49 7.66 -5.20 -0.31
C TYR A 49 6.27 -5.37 -0.95
N GLN A 50 6.02 -6.48 -1.66
CA GLN A 50 4.69 -6.78 -2.22
C GLN A 50 3.63 -6.94 -1.12
N ALA A 51 4.00 -7.50 0.05
CA ALA A 51 3.11 -7.55 1.21
C ALA A 51 2.77 -6.14 1.72
N ALA A 52 3.79 -5.30 1.92
CA ALA A 52 3.61 -3.92 2.36
C ALA A 52 2.75 -3.11 1.39
N LEU A 53 2.95 -3.28 0.07
CA LEU A 53 2.16 -2.61 -0.95
C LEU A 53 0.68 -3.07 -0.94
N SER A 54 0.44 -4.36 -0.70
CA SER A 54 -0.92 -4.90 -0.57
C SER A 54 -1.64 -4.27 0.63
N LEU A 55 -0.96 -4.19 1.78
CA LEU A 55 -1.49 -3.51 2.97
C LEU A 55 -1.72 -2.02 2.73
N ALA A 56 -0.79 -1.35 2.03
CA ALA A 56 -0.92 0.06 1.70
C ALA A 56 -2.08 0.37 0.74
N THR A 57 -2.52 -0.62 -0.05
CA THR A 57 -3.65 -0.47 -0.97
C THR A 57 -5.00 -0.47 -0.24
N ILE A 58 -5.11 -1.12 0.92
CA ILE A 58 -6.33 -1.21 1.72
C ILE A 58 -6.90 0.16 2.11
N PRO A 59 -6.16 1.07 2.79
CA PRO A 59 -6.71 2.37 3.15
C PRO A 59 -7.06 3.21 1.93
N LEU A 60 -6.33 3.06 0.82
CA LEU A 60 -6.68 3.72 -0.45
C LEU A 60 -8.03 3.26 -0.99
N TYR A 61 -8.29 1.95 -0.97
CA TYR A 61 -9.56 1.37 -1.40
C TYR A 61 -10.72 1.77 -0.49
N LEU A 62 -10.50 1.74 0.83
CA LEU A 62 -11.50 2.18 1.82
C LEU A 62 -11.82 3.68 1.71
N ALA A 63 -10.85 4.50 1.29
CA ALA A 63 -11.06 5.90 0.97
C ALA A 63 -11.84 6.13 -0.35
N GLY A 64 -12.19 5.06 -1.07
CA GLY A 64 -12.98 5.13 -2.31
C GLY A 64 -12.15 5.37 -3.57
N TYR A 65 -10.85 5.05 -3.54
CA TYR A 65 -9.93 5.31 -4.65
C TYR A 65 -9.11 4.08 -5.04
N ARG A 66 -8.64 4.04 -6.29
CA ARG A 66 -7.62 3.08 -6.76
C ARG A 66 -6.65 3.74 -7.71
N THR A 67 -5.45 3.19 -7.83
CA THR A 67 -4.47 3.62 -8.83
C THR A 67 -4.88 3.23 -10.25
N VAL A 68 -4.42 4.01 -11.22
CA VAL A 68 -4.57 3.71 -12.65
C VAL A 68 -3.27 3.08 -13.15
N SER A 69 -3.25 1.74 -13.30
CA SER A 69 -2.03 0.99 -13.63
C SER A 69 -1.38 1.40 -14.95
N SER A 70 -2.16 1.90 -15.92
CA SER A 70 -1.66 2.38 -17.21
C SER A 70 -0.85 3.69 -17.15
N LYS A 71 -0.86 4.42 -16.03
CA LYS A 71 -0.13 5.69 -15.85
C LYS A 71 1.28 5.54 -15.26
N GLY A 72 1.69 4.32 -14.90
CA GLY A 72 3.00 4.06 -14.29
C GLY A 72 3.15 4.64 -12.87
N GLY A 73 4.11 4.10 -12.12
CA GLY A 73 4.41 4.56 -10.75
C GLY A 73 3.26 4.37 -9.75
N HIS A 74 2.38 3.41 -9.97
CA HIS A 74 1.24 3.13 -9.09
C HIS A 74 1.69 2.76 -7.67
N HIS A 75 2.84 2.09 -7.50
CA HIS A 75 3.41 1.85 -6.16
C HIS A 75 3.69 3.15 -5.42
N PHE A 76 4.37 4.08 -6.10
CA PHE A 76 4.70 5.39 -5.53
C PHE A 76 3.44 6.17 -5.14
N VAL A 77 2.41 6.16 -6.00
CA VAL A 77 1.13 6.82 -5.71
C VAL A 77 0.43 6.17 -4.52
N THR A 78 0.36 4.84 -4.46
CA THR A 78 -0.24 4.10 -3.33
C THR A 78 0.44 4.46 -2.01
N LEU A 79 1.77 4.42 -1.97
CA LEU A 79 2.53 4.72 -0.76
C LEU A 79 2.43 6.20 -0.37
N SER A 80 2.51 7.11 -1.35
CA SER A 80 2.40 8.55 -1.11
C SER A 80 1.00 8.97 -0.65
N ALA A 81 -0.03 8.18 -0.98
CA ALA A 81 -1.41 8.42 -0.57
C ALA A 81 -1.70 8.09 0.90
N LEU A 82 -0.87 7.23 1.52
CA LEU A 82 -1.13 6.67 2.86
C LEU A 82 -1.43 7.70 3.95
N PRO A 83 -0.67 8.80 4.10
CA PRO A 83 -0.93 9.78 5.15
C PRO A 83 -2.29 10.49 5.00
N GLU A 84 -2.83 10.51 3.77
CA GLU A 84 -4.12 11.11 3.46
C GLU A 84 -5.27 10.13 3.59
N THR A 85 -5.04 8.82 3.38
CA THR A 85 -6.06 7.77 3.39
C THR A 85 -6.20 7.07 4.74
N MET A 86 -5.22 7.19 5.63
CA MET A 86 -5.31 6.68 7.00
C MET A 86 -6.03 7.67 7.93
N ASN A 87 -6.90 7.15 8.79
CA ASN A 87 -7.66 7.93 9.77
C ASN A 87 -6.74 8.70 10.73
N ALA A 88 -7.21 9.83 11.28
CA ALA A 88 -6.44 10.72 12.16
C ALA A 88 -5.76 10.00 13.35
N ASN A 89 -6.42 8.99 13.94
CA ASN A 89 -5.86 8.17 15.03
C ASN A 89 -4.63 7.31 14.65
N GLN A 90 -4.35 7.14 13.36
CA GLN A 90 -3.19 6.38 12.87
C GLN A 90 -2.09 7.27 12.28
N LYS A 91 -2.37 8.57 12.05
CA LYS A 91 -1.39 9.52 11.49
C LYS A 91 -0.20 9.73 12.44
N ASP A 92 -0.47 9.78 13.75
CA ASP A 92 0.54 9.98 14.80
C ASP A 92 1.57 8.83 14.88
N ARG A 93 1.21 7.62 14.43
CA ARG A 93 2.08 6.44 14.40
C ARG A 93 2.95 6.35 13.14
N MET A 94 2.70 7.21 12.15
CA MET A 94 3.41 7.18 10.85
C MET A 94 4.30 8.40 10.63
N THR A 95 4.36 9.32 11.59
CA THR A 95 5.45 10.28 11.71
C THR A 95 6.75 9.50 11.84
N VAL A 96 7.57 9.58 10.80
CA VAL A 96 8.97 9.17 10.84
C VAL A 96 9.59 9.79 12.08
N VAL A 97 10.36 9.01 12.83
CA VAL A 97 11.23 9.50 13.90
C VAL A 97 12.23 10.48 13.26
N GLU A 98 11.83 11.73 13.06
CA GLU A 98 12.75 12.84 12.91
C GLU A 98 13.25 13.16 14.30
N GLY A 99 14.32 12.48 14.71
CA GLY A 99 14.86 12.62 16.05
C GLY A 99 16.05 11.73 16.35
N GLY A 100 17.22 12.13 15.82
CA GLY A 100 18.51 11.90 16.46
C GLY A 100 19.23 10.59 16.16
N ILE A 101 20.27 10.68 15.33
CA ILE A 101 21.68 10.57 15.76
C ILE A 101 22.50 11.57 14.93
#